data_AF-A0A1Y2CCD6-F1
#
_entry.id   AF-A0A1Y2CCD6-F1
#
_cell.length_a   1.000
_cell.length_b   1.000
_cell.length_c   1.000
_cell.angle_alpha   90.00
_cell.angle_beta   90.00
_cell.angle_gamma   90.00
#
_symmetry.space_group_name_H-M   'P 1'
#
loop_
_entity.id
_entity.type
_entity.pdbx_description
1 polymer ?
#
loop_
_entity_poly.entity_id
_entity_poly.type
_entity_poly.pdbx_seq_one_letter_code
_entity_poly.pdbx_strand_id
1 'polypeptide(L)'
;MMTTQGRTRTVIFVRHGTRQDFLPTQEAPTKFSLLDSPLSSSGIAESQCLGAHLATILNDSATILSSPLSRCIQTILPLSQQLKVPIKTEAGVGEWLEAAGGACTGTID
;
A
#
# COMPACT_ATOMS: atom_id res chain seq x y z
N MET A 1 -34.21 -13.04 2.99
CA MET A 1 -34.20 -11.74 2.29
C MET A 1 -33.20 -10.84 3.02
N MET A 2 -32.00 -10.64 2.48
CA MET A 2 -31.04 -9.68 3.06
C MET A 2 -31.39 -8.29 2.52
N THR A 3 -32.04 -7.47 3.33
CA THR A 3 -32.29 -6.07 2.99
C THR A 3 -31.01 -5.28 3.22
N THR A 4 -30.30 -4.93 2.14
CA THR A 4 -29.19 -3.97 2.20
C THR A 4 -29.78 -2.57 2.36
N GLN A 5 -29.93 -2.10 3.60
CA GLN A 5 -30.09 -0.66 3.85
C GLN A 5 -28.86 0.06 3.26
N GLY A 6 -29.11 1.10 2.47
CA GLY A 6 -28.06 1.89 1.83
C GLY A 6 -27.16 2.53 2.87
N ARG A 7 -25.96 1.99 3.06
CA ARG A 7 -24.93 2.55 3.95
C ARG A 7 -23.83 3.16 3.10
N THR A 8 -23.67 4.48 3.19
CA THR A 8 -22.54 5.21 2.61
C THR A 8 -21.25 4.68 3.22
N ARG A 9 -20.27 4.39 2.36
CA ARG A 9 -18.94 3.92 2.74
C ARG A 9 -17.91 4.84 2.11
N THR A 10 -16.90 5.20 2.90
CA THR A 10 -15.75 5.96 2.40
C THR A 10 -14.63 4.99 2.08
N VAL A 11 -14.05 5.11 0.90
CA VAL A 11 -12.86 4.35 0.48
C VAL A 11 -11.75 5.36 0.21
N ILE A 12 -10.60 5.13 0.83
CA ILE A 12 -9.41 5.99 0.69
C ILE A 12 -8.31 5.16 0.03
N PHE A 13 -7.78 5.67 -1.08
CA PHE A 13 -6.64 5.07 -1.77
C PHE A 13 -5.38 5.85 -1.44
N VAL A 14 -4.32 5.14 -1.10
CA VAL A 14 -3.02 5.75 -0.78
C VAL A 14 -1.92 4.98 -1.48
N ARG A 15 -0.98 5.71 -2.10
CA ARG A 15 0.23 5.13 -2.69
C ARG A 15 1.29 4.91 -1.60
N HIS A 16 2.15 3.92 -1.79
CA HIS A 16 3.33 3.74 -0.94
C HIS A 16 4.22 4.99 -0.92
N GLY A 17 4.96 5.19 0.17
CA GLY A 17 5.96 6.26 0.29
C GLY A 17 7.18 6.06 -0.62
N THR A 18 8.10 7.03 -0.56
CA THR A 18 9.34 7.03 -1.37
C THR A 18 10.17 5.77 -1.13
N ARG A 19 10.45 5.01 -2.20
CA ARG A 19 11.25 3.78 -2.14
C ARG A 19 12.74 4.07 -2.00
N GLN A 20 13.48 3.16 -1.34
CA GLN A 20 14.93 3.27 -1.17
C GLN A 20 15.70 3.32 -2.51
N ASP A 21 15.27 2.53 -3.48
CA ASP A 21 15.91 2.45 -4.81
C ASP A 21 15.64 3.68 -5.70
N PHE A 22 14.76 4.59 -5.28
CA PHE A 22 14.58 5.88 -5.96
C PHE A 22 15.65 6.90 -5.57
N LEU A 23 16.45 6.62 -4.54
CA LEU A 23 17.51 7.54 -4.09
C LEU A 23 18.80 7.32 -4.89
N PRO A 24 19.51 8.41 -5.26
CA PRO A 24 20.71 8.35 -6.10
C PRO A 24 21.92 7.65 -5.43
N THR A 25 21.96 7.63 -4.09
CA THR A 25 22.97 6.91 -3.31
C THR A 25 22.53 5.45 -3.15
N GLN A 26 22.77 4.65 -4.18
CA GLN A 26 22.50 3.21 -4.20
C GLN A 26 23.26 2.50 -3.08
N GLU A 27 22.63 2.30 -1.94
CA GLU A 27 22.66 0.97 -1.35
C GLU A 27 21.39 0.29 -1.83
N ALA A 28 21.46 -0.34 -3.01
CA ALA A 28 20.44 -1.31 -3.38
C ALA A 28 20.30 -2.24 -2.17
N PRO A 29 19.10 -2.41 -1.60
CA PRO A 29 18.97 -3.18 -0.38
C PRO A 29 19.50 -4.59 -0.68
N THR A 30 20.65 -4.94 -0.11
CA THR A 30 21.32 -6.23 -0.38
C THR A 30 20.44 -7.43 0.01
N LYS A 31 19.35 -7.18 0.74
CA LYS A 31 18.38 -8.16 1.23
C LYS A 31 17.04 -8.17 0.48
N PHE A 32 16.76 -7.20 -0.40
CA PHE A 32 15.46 -7.11 -1.07
C PHE A 32 15.62 -7.11 -2.59
N SER A 33 14.72 -7.82 -3.29
CA SER A 33 14.66 -7.75 -4.74
C SER A 33 14.28 -6.32 -5.18
N LEU A 34 14.70 -5.91 -6.39
CA LEU A 34 14.27 -4.62 -6.98
C LEU A 34 12.74 -4.49 -7.06
N LEU A 35 12.03 -5.62 -7.14
CA LEU A 35 10.56 -5.67 -7.16
C LEU A 35 9.94 -5.33 -5.80
N ASP A 36 10.64 -5.62 -4.70
CA ASP A 36 10.17 -5.39 -3.33
C ASP A 36 11.13 -4.50 -2.52
N SER A 37 11.63 -3.44 -3.15
CA SER A 37 12.42 -2.44 -2.43
C SER A 37 11.60 -1.81 -1.29
N PRO A 38 12.16 -1.69 -0.07
CA PRO A 38 11.50 -1.04 1.06
C PRO A 38 11.44 0.49 0.88
N LEU A 39 10.79 1.16 1.83
CA LEU A 39 10.80 2.61 1.95
C LEU A 39 12.19 3.14 2.30
N SER A 40 12.50 4.31 1.75
CA SER A 40 13.64 5.13 2.14
C SER A 40 13.42 5.79 3.50
N SER A 41 14.45 6.45 4.06
CA SER A 41 14.31 7.27 5.27
C SER A 41 13.26 8.37 5.12
N SER A 42 13.20 9.04 3.96
CA SER A 42 12.14 10.02 3.67
C SER A 42 10.77 9.35 3.53
N GLY A 43 10.70 8.16 2.91
CA GLY A 43 9.47 7.38 2.81
C GLY A 43 8.92 6.94 4.17
N ILE A 44 9.78 6.64 5.14
CA ILE A 44 9.36 6.36 6.53
C ILE A 44 8.78 7.62 7.19
N ALA A 45 9.40 8.79 6.99
CA ALA A 45 8.86 10.05 7.50
C ALA A 45 7.51 10.40 6.87
N GLU A 46 7.36 10.21 5.55
CA GLU A 46 6.08 10.35 4.84
C GLU A 46 5.01 9.43 5.42
N SER A 47 5.34 8.17 5.69
CA SER A 47 4.45 7.18 6.29
C SER A 47 3.98 7.58 7.69
N GLN A 48 4.87 8.16 8.52
CA GLN A 48 4.52 8.67 9.84
C GLN A 48 3.55 9.85 9.75
N CYS A 49 3.83 10.82 8.88
CA CYS A 49 2.95 11.97 8.64
C CYS A 49 1.58 11.54 8.12
N LEU A 50 1.56 10.59 7.17
CA LEU A 50 0.33 10.02 6.62
C LEU A 50 -0.49 9.33 7.73
N GLY A 51 0.14 8.47 8.53
CA GLY A 51 -0.53 7.76 9.62
C GLY A 51 -1.15 8.72 10.63
N ALA A 52 -0.39 9.74 11.04
CA ALA A 52 -0.88 10.77 11.94
C ALA A 52 -2.07 11.54 11.36
N HIS A 53 -2.01 11.92 10.07
CA HIS A 53 -3.10 12.61 9.40
C HIS A 53 -4.36 11.74 9.29
N LEU A 54 -4.21 10.50 8.80
CA LEU A 54 -5.34 9.58 8.62
C LEU A 54 -6.01 9.23 9.95
N ALA A 55 -5.27 9.16 11.05
CA ALA A 55 -5.83 8.95 12.38
C ALA A 55 -6.68 10.13 12.89
N THR A 56 -6.61 11.31 12.25
CA THR A 56 -7.52 12.43 12.57
C THR A 56 -8.88 12.31 11.90
N ILE A 57 -9.00 11.50 10.85
CA ILE A 57 -10.23 11.34 10.05
C ILE A 57 -10.80 9.91 10.07
N LEU A 58 -10.00 8.93 10.49
CA LEU A 58 -10.38 7.53 10.66
C LEU A 58 -10.42 7.15 12.14
N ASN A 59 -11.14 6.07 12.46
CA ASN A 59 -11.19 5.46 13.78
C ASN A 59 -10.95 3.94 13.67
N ASP A 60 -11.06 3.24 14.79
CA ASP A 60 -10.84 1.79 14.92
C ASP A 60 -11.84 0.92 14.13
N SER A 61 -12.93 1.49 13.58
CA SER A 61 -13.83 0.78 12.66
C SER A 61 -13.32 0.72 11.21
N ALA A 62 -12.22 1.41 10.90
CA ALA A 62 -11.60 1.36 9.57
C ALA A 62 -11.07 -0.06 9.26
N THR A 63 -11.16 -0.46 7.99
CA THR A 63 -10.50 -1.67 7.50
C THR A 63 -9.29 -1.27 6.67
N ILE A 64 -8.11 -1.78 7.05
CA ILE A 64 -6.86 -1.56 6.31
C ILE A 64 -6.63 -2.74 5.38
N LEU A 65 -6.63 -2.46 4.08
CA LEU A 65 -6.20 -3.37 3.02
C LEU A 65 -4.90 -2.86 2.43
N SER A 66 -3.91 -3.74 2.24
CA SER A 66 -2.61 -3.37 1.68
C SER A 66 -2.13 -4.40 0.67
N SER A 67 -1.40 -3.93 -0.32
CA SER A 67 -0.58 -4.80 -1.18
C SER A 67 0.40 -5.60 -0.31
N PRO A 68 0.72 -6.86 -0.66
CA PRO A 68 1.67 -7.67 0.11
C PRO A 68 3.13 -7.16 0.05
N LEU A 69 3.42 -6.15 -0.76
CA LEU A 69 4.76 -5.59 -0.92
C LEU A 69 5.22 -4.83 0.33
N SER A 70 6.48 -5.00 0.70
CA SER A 70 7.11 -4.45 1.91
C SER A 70 6.89 -2.94 2.01
N ARG A 71 7.03 -2.20 0.90
CA ARG A 71 6.80 -0.75 0.84
C ARG A 71 5.37 -0.33 1.21
N CYS A 72 4.37 -1.12 0.82
CA CYS A 72 2.96 -0.82 1.10
C CYS A 72 2.62 -1.14 2.56
N ILE A 73 3.14 -2.25 3.09
CA ILE A 73 3.01 -2.59 4.50
C ILE A 73 3.68 -1.53 5.38
N GLN A 74 4.91 -1.14 5.07
CA GLN A 74 5.65 -0.11 5.79
C GLN A 74 4.91 1.23 5.78
N THR A 75 4.29 1.60 4.65
CA THR A 75 3.56 2.88 4.52
C THR A 75 2.38 2.98 5.47
N ILE A 76 1.64 1.89 5.69
CA ILE A 76 0.40 1.91 6.48
C ILE A 76 0.59 1.46 7.93
N LEU A 77 1.78 0.94 8.27
CA LEU A 77 2.09 0.44 9.60
C LEU A 77 1.88 1.47 10.72
N PRO A 78 2.28 2.75 10.60
CA PRO A 78 2.03 3.73 11.65
C PRO A 78 0.53 3.94 11.95
N LEU A 79 -0.31 3.97 10.90
CA LEU A 79 -1.76 4.08 11.07
C LEU A 79 -2.33 2.85 11.79
N SER A 80 -1.92 1.66 11.37
CA SER A 80 -2.33 0.39 11.99
C SER A 80 -1.99 0.35 13.48
N GLN A 81 -0.78 0.78 13.85
CA GLN A 81 -0.34 0.85 15.25
C GLN A 81 -1.14 1.89 16.05
N GLN A 82 -1.40 3.06 15.47
CA GLN A 82 -2.13 4.14 16.13
C GLN A 82 -3.61 3.80 16.36
N LEU A 83 -4.27 3.19 15.37
CA LEU A 83 -5.68 2.78 15.47
C LEU A 83 -5.87 1.39 16.11
N LYS A 84 -4.78 0.62 16.30
CA LYS A 84 -4.81 -0.79 16.75
C LYS A 84 -5.64 -1.70 15.84
N VAL A 85 -5.62 -1.42 14.55
CA VAL A 85 -6.35 -2.17 13.51
C VAL A 85 -5.36 -3.05 12.73
N PRO A 86 -5.64 -4.35 12.49
CA PRO A 86 -4.75 -5.21 11.73
C PRO A 86 -4.69 -4.83 10.24
N ILE A 87 -3.51 -4.97 9.65
CA ILE A 87 -3.32 -4.84 8.20
C ILE A 87 -3.71 -6.17 7.54
N LYS A 88 -4.68 -6.13 6.63
CA LYS A 88 -5.03 -7.28 5.80
C LYS A 88 -4.32 -7.14 4.45
N THR A 89 -3.51 -8.13 4.09
CA THR A 89 -2.88 -8.16 2.78
C THR A 89 -3.87 -8.65 1.73
N GLU A 90 -3.90 -7.97 0.57
CA GLU A 90 -4.77 -8.31 -0.57
C GLU A 90 -3.91 -8.33 -1.83
N ALA A 91 -3.83 -9.49 -2.49
CA ALA A 91 -3.01 -9.69 -3.68
C ALA A 91 -3.60 -8.96 -4.90
N GLY A 92 -4.92 -8.76 -4.94
CA GLY A 92 -5.60 -8.03 -6.02
C GLY A 92 -5.25 -6.55 -6.12
N VAL A 93 -4.62 -5.96 -5.09
CA VAL A 93 -4.08 -4.58 -5.10
C VAL A 93 -2.55 -4.55 -5.22
N GLY A 94 -1.96 -5.64 -5.73
CA GLY A 94 -0.53 -5.76 -6.00
C GLY A 94 -0.02 -4.79 -7.08
N GLU A 95 1.31 -4.74 -7.23
CA GLU A 95 1.92 -4.00 -8.35
C GLU A 95 1.52 -4.64 -9.68
N TRP A 96 1.25 -3.82 -10.69
CA TRP A 96 1.05 -4.33 -12.03
C TRP A 96 2.40 -4.69 -12.63
N LEU A 97 2.62 -5.98 -12.83
CA LEU A 97 3.79 -6.49 -13.54
C LEU A 97 3.38 -6.72 -14.99
N GLU A 98 4.08 -6.06 -15.92
CA GLU A 98 3.99 -6.45 -17.32
C GLU A 98 4.39 -7.93 -17.43
N ALA A 99 3.55 -8.75 -18.07
CA ALA A 99 3.96 -10.10 -18.43
C ALA A 99 5.24 -9.98 -19.27
N ALA A 100 6.24 -10.81 -18.99
CA ALA A 100 7.46 -10.85 -19.78
C ALA A 100 7.11 -11.14 -21.25
N GLY A 101 7.02 -10.10 -22.07
CA GLY A 101 6.58 -10.16 -23.46
C GLY A 101 5.35 -9.29 -23.72
N GLY A 102 5.57 -8.12 -24.30
CA GLY A 102 4.49 -7.32 -24.88
C GLY A 102 3.72 -8.15 -25.90
N ALA A 103 2.47 -8.46 -25.57
CA ALA A 103 1.45 -8.91 -26.51
C ALA A 103 0.09 -8.71 -25.86
N CYS A 104 -0.45 -7.50 -25.99
CA CYS A 104 -1.90 -7.34 -26.06
C CYS A 104 -2.37 -8.08 -27.33
N THR A 105 -2.63 -9.38 -27.25
CA THR A 105 -3.32 -10.14 -28.31
C THR A 105 -4.71 -10.58 -27.87
N GLY A 106 -5.31 -9.86 -26.92
CA GLY A 106 -6.74 -9.92 -26.67
C GLY A 106 -7.48 -9.30 -27.84
N THR A 107 -7.66 -10.07 -28.92
CA THR A 107 -8.79 -9.85 -29.82
C THR A 107 -10.04 -10.12 -29.00
N ILE A 108 -10.90 -9.10 -28.95
CA ILE A 108 -12.28 -9.21 -28.48
C ILE A 108 -13.05 -9.96 -29.57
N ASP A 109 -13.25 -11.26 -29.35
CA ASP A 109 -14.28 -12.06 -30.01
C ASP A 109 -15.56 -12.05 -29.15
#